data_AF-A0A0N4TFA7-F1
#
_entry.id   AF-A0A0N4TFA7-F1
#
_cell.length_a   1.000
_cell.length_b   1.000
_cell.length_c   1.000
_cell.angle_alpha   90.00
_cell.angle_beta   90.00
_cell.angle_gamma   90.00
#
_symmetry.space_group_name_H-M   'P 1'
#
loop_
_entity.id
_entity.type
_entity.pdbx_description
1 polymer ?
#
loop_
_entity_poly.entity_id
_entity_poly.type
_entity_poly.pdbx_seq_one_letter_code
_entity_poly.pdbx_strand_id
1 'polypeptide(L)'
;MKDVLKRSLSQIRGYRQLRDYVENMCKEKYDRENEIHEKSYSHSMYSALDFFFFIENEIFEGHDPATDFRGMGILSLEQLIFLAQYDVAHAQSILSHSNHPLYGFPMAVTGINLTALIRQLLQINALKMHFYNTISGTPTIDNFHHVFCQVFKLFCAFWTRKKPELVY
;
A
#
# COMPACT_ATOMS: atom_id res chain seq x y z
N MET A 1 -33.06 16.99 1.23
CA MET A 1 -32.41 17.18 2.56
C MET A 1 -32.10 15.85 3.26
N LYS A 2 -33.06 14.91 3.38
CA LYS A 2 -32.83 13.58 4.00
C LYS A 2 -31.70 12.77 3.33
N ASP A 3 -31.63 12.77 2.00
CA ASP A 3 -30.60 11.98 1.28
C ASP A 3 -29.19 12.55 1.41
N VAL A 4 -29.06 13.88 1.46
CA VAL A 4 -27.78 14.56 1.68
C VAL A 4 -27.25 14.23 3.08
N LEU A 5 -28.10 14.37 4.10
CA LEU A 5 -27.74 14.01 5.47
C LEU A 5 -27.35 12.53 5.59
N LYS A 6 -28.12 11.62 4.99
CA LYS A 6 -27.81 10.19 4.98
C LYS A 6 -26.44 9.90 4.34
N ARG A 7 -26.12 10.53 3.20
CA ARG A 7 -24.82 10.38 2.53
C ARG A 7 -23.68 10.91 3.39
N SER A 8 -23.82 12.10 3.95
CA SER A 8 -22.80 12.69 4.82
C SER A 8 -22.55 11.84 6.07
N LEU A 9 -23.61 11.29 6.69
CA LEU A 9 -23.46 10.38 7.82
C LEU A 9 -22.76 9.06 7.42
N SER A 10 -23.09 8.50 6.26
CA SER A 10 -22.39 7.31 5.73
C SER A 10 -20.91 7.58 5.47
N GLN A 11 -20.55 8.73 4.89
CA GLN A 11 -19.15 9.13 4.69
C GLN A 11 -18.40 9.31 6.02
N ILE A 12 -19.02 9.98 7.00
CA ILE A 12 -18.42 10.18 8.33
C ILE A 12 -18.19 8.84 9.03
N ARG A 13 -19.21 7.97 9.06
CA ARG A 13 -19.11 6.65 9.66
C ARG A 13 -18.08 5.79 8.92
N GLY A 14 -18.15 5.75 7.60
CA GLY A 14 -17.25 4.97 6.76
C GLY A 14 -15.79 5.36 6.93
N TYR A 15 -15.49 6.66 7.00
CA TYR A 15 -14.13 7.13 7.25
C TYR A 15 -13.59 6.69 8.62
N ARG A 16 -14.43 6.66 9.66
CA ARG A 16 -14.03 6.14 10.98
C ARG A 16 -13.79 4.63 10.93
N GLN A 17 -14.70 3.89 10.30
CA GLN A 17 -14.56 2.45 10.13
C GLN A 17 -13.31 2.08 9.34
N LEU A 18 -12.99 2.83 8.28
CA LEU A 18 -11.76 2.65 7.51
C LEU A 18 -10.53 2.88 8.38
N ARG A 19 -10.52 3.92 9.22
CA ARG A 19 -9.42 4.17 10.16
C ARG A 19 -9.19 3.00 11.10
N ASP A 20 -10.26 2.48 11.70
CA ASP A 20 -10.16 1.35 12.63
C ASP A 20 -9.71 0.07 11.91
N TYR A 21 -10.21 -0.16 10.69
CA TYR A 21 -9.86 -1.32 9.88
C TYR A 21 -8.38 -1.30 9.46
N VAL A 22 -7.88 -0.14 9.00
CA VAL A 22 -6.46 0.06 8.68
C VAL A 22 -5.57 -0.21 9.91
N GLU A 23 -5.96 0.25 11.10
CA GLU A 23 -5.20 -0.04 12.33
C GLU A 23 -5.18 -1.53 12.69
N ASN A 24 -6.24 -2.27 12.39
CA ASN A 24 -6.29 -3.70 12.65
C ASN A 24 -5.37 -4.46 11.70
N MET A 25 -5.42 -4.14 10.41
CA MET A 25 -4.55 -4.76 9.41
C MET A 25 -3.07 -4.45 9.67
N CYS A 26 -2.73 -3.26 10.18
CA CYS A 26 -1.35 -2.96 10.57
C CYS A 26 -0.80 -3.87 11.68
N LYS A 27 -1.68 -4.40 12.54
CA LYS A 27 -1.31 -5.26 13.68
C LYS A 27 -1.33 -6.74 13.34
N GLU A 28 -2.09 -7.10 12.32
CA GLU A 28 -2.19 -8.47 11.84
C GLU A 28 -0.91 -8.86 11.11
N LYS A 29 -0.26 -9.92 11.59
CA LYS A 29 0.94 -10.46 10.96
C LYS A 29 0.55 -11.38 9.81
N TYR A 30 1.38 -11.40 8.78
CA TYR A 30 1.28 -12.43 7.77
C TYR A 30 1.45 -13.81 8.42
N ASP A 31 0.64 -14.77 7.99
CA ASP A 31 0.63 -16.14 8.48
C ASP A 31 0.48 -17.08 7.29
N ARG A 32 1.50 -17.91 7.05
CA ARG A 32 1.54 -18.89 5.96
C ARG A 32 0.57 -20.05 6.17
N GLU A 33 0.17 -20.31 7.40
CA GLU A 33 -0.80 -21.37 7.71
C GLU A 33 -2.25 -20.85 7.59
N ASN A 34 -2.43 -19.53 7.41
CA ASN A 34 -3.73 -18.94 7.18
C ASN A 34 -4.10 -19.02 5.70
N GLU A 35 -5.06 -19.89 5.38
CA GLU A 35 -5.55 -20.10 4.02
C GLU A 35 -6.01 -18.82 3.31
N ILE A 36 -6.52 -17.82 4.05
CA ILE A 36 -6.98 -16.56 3.46
C ILE A 36 -5.78 -15.73 3.00
N HIS A 37 -4.73 -15.68 3.82
CA HIS A 37 -3.49 -14.97 3.50
C HIS A 37 -2.79 -15.64 2.31
N GLU A 38 -2.61 -16.96 2.37
CA GLU A 38 -1.96 -17.72 1.30
C GLU A 38 -2.74 -17.70 0.00
N LYS A 39 -4.08 -17.80 0.04
CA LYS A 39 -4.89 -17.74 -1.18
C LYS A 39 -4.81 -16.37 -1.84
N SER A 40 -4.84 -15.30 -1.05
CA SER A 40 -4.71 -13.92 -1.54
C SER A 40 -3.32 -13.68 -2.13
N TYR A 41 -2.26 -14.18 -1.47
CA TYR A 41 -0.89 -14.11 -1.97
C TYR A 41 -0.72 -14.92 -3.27
N SER A 42 -1.10 -16.20 -3.26
CA SER A 42 -0.95 -17.13 -4.37
C SER A 42 -1.72 -16.70 -5.62
N HIS A 43 -3.00 -16.31 -5.48
CA HIS A 43 -3.80 -15.85 -6.62
C HIS A 43 -3.15 -14.63 -7.29
N SER A 44 -2.54 -13.78 -6.48
CA SER A 44 -1.93 -12.55 -6.93
C SER A 44 -0.58 -12.77 -7.62
N MET A 45 0.19 -13.76 -7.17
CA MET A 45 1.46 -14.13 -7.77
C MET A 45 1.33 -14.52 -9.25
N TYR A 46 0.25 -15.20 -9.64
CA TYR A 46 0.04 -15.61 -11.03
C TYR A 46 -0.20 -14.45 -12.02
N SER A 47 -0.67 -13.29 -11.56
CA SER A 47 -0.98 -12.16 -12.45
C SER A 47 0.17 -11.17 -12.62
N ALA A 48 1.16 -11.16 -11.73
CA ALA A 48 2.30 -10.24 -11.76
C ALA A 48 3.62 -10.91 -11.32
N LEU A 49 3.93 -12.08 -11.90
CA LEU A 49 4.98 -12.99 -11.45
C LEU A 49 6.35 -12.32 -11.22
N ASP A 50 6.83 -11.49 -12.14
CA ASP A 50 8.12 -10.81 -12.02
C ASP A 50 8.18 -9.84 -10.82
N PHE A 51 7.06 -9.14 -10.57
CA PHE A 51 6.93 -8.19 -9.46
C PHE A 51 6.86 -8.92 -8.12
N PHE A 52 6.14 -10.05 -8.08
CA PHE A 52 6.07 -10.89 -6.89
C PHE A 52 7.39 -11.55 -6.57
N PHE A 53 8.07 -12.12 -7.58
CA PHE A 53 9.39 -12.68 -7.37
C PHE A 53 10.34 -11.61 -6.82
N PHE A 54 10.29 -10.37 -7.32
CA PHE A 54 11.10 -9.29 -6.77
C PHE A 54 10.78 -8.98 -5.31
N ILE A 55 9.51 -8.82 -4.95
CA ILE A 55 9.08 -8.62 -3.55
C ILE A 55 9.53 -9.80 -2.68
N GLU A 56 9.39 -11.01 -3.20
CA GLU A 56 9.78 -12.22 -2.49
C GLU A 56 11.30 -12.25 -2.25
N ASN A 57 12.11 -11.87 -3.24
CA ASN A 57 13.55 -11.79 -3.01
C ASN A 57 13.91 -10.65 -2.04
N GLU A 58 13.38 -9.43 -2.20
CA GLU A 58 13.71 -8.30 -1.31
C GLU A 58 13.26 -8.49 0.14
N ILE A 59 12.13 -9.19 0.38
CA ILE A 59 11.58 -9.40 1.73
C ILE A 59 12.03 -10.73 2.34
N PHE A 60 12.27 -11.77 1.53
CA PHE A 60 12.44 -13.14 2.03
C PHE A 60 13.87 -13.69 1.92
N GLU A 61 14.82 -13.00 1.26
CA GLU A 61 16.24 -13.45 1.12
C GLU A 61 17.08 -13.39 2.42
N GLY A 62 16.47 -13.40 3.62
CA GLY A 62 17.27 -13.67 4.81
C GLY A 62 16.58 -13.67 6.16
N HIS A 63 15.38 -13.11 6.29
CA HIS A 63 14.67 -13.00 7.59
C HIS A 63 13.21 -13.47 7.45
N ASP A 64 12.63 -13.97 8.54
CA ASP A 64 11.21 -14.38 8.59
C ASP A 64 10.33 -13.20 8.15
N PRO A 65 9.43 -13.32 7.16
CA PRO A 65 8.59 -12.22 6.63
C PRO A 65 7.77 -11.50 7.69
N ALA A 66 7.43 -12.18 8.79
CA ALA A 66 6.80 -11.57 9.95
C ALA A 66 7.71 -10.55 10.67
N THR A 67 8.99 -10.50 10.32
CA THR A 67 10.07 -9.66 10.86
C THR A 67 10.16 -8.31 10.17
N ASP A 68 9.83 -8.21 8.88
CA ASP A 68 10.03 -6.96 8.12
C ASP A 68 8.77 -6.09 8.04
N PHE A 69 7.58 -6.68 8.22
CA PHE A 69 6.32 -5.94 8.36
C PHE A 69 6.07 -5.36 9.76
N ARG A 70 7.10 -5.26 10.63
CA ARG A 70 6.98 -5.00 12.08
C ARG A 70 6.28 -3.69 12.50
N GLY A 71 5.80 -2.87 11.57
CA GLY A 71 4.89 -1.76 11.85
C GLY A 71 3.57 -1.75 11.06
N MET A 72 3.51 -2.43 9.91
CA MET A 72 2.42 -2.27 8.94
C MET A 72 1.72 -3.58 8.56
N GLY A 73 2.17 -4.73 9.05
CA GLY A 73 1.44 -5.99 8.99
C GLY A 73 0.98 -6.41 7.59
N ILE A 74 -0.17 -7.10 7.54
CA ILE A 74 -0.79 -7.56 6.29
C ILE A 74 -1.16 -6.40 5.36
N LEU A 75 -1.42 -5.21 5.89
CA LEU A 75 -1.78 -4.03 5.10
C LEU A 75 -0.73 -3.67 4.06
N SER A 76 0.55 -3.64 4.44
CA SER A 76 1.63 -3.31 3.50
C SER A 76 1.79 -4.37 2.42
N LEU A 77 1.60 -5.65 2.75
CA LEU A 77 1.61 -6.72 1.77
C LEU A 77 0.46 -6.54 0.78
N GLU A 78 -0.77 -6.41 1.26
CA GLU A 78 -1.93 -6.19 0.39
C GLU A 78 -1.80 -4.95 -0.48
N GLN A 79 -1.18 -3.87 0.01
CA GLN A 79 -0.94 -2.67 -0.79
C GLN A 79 0.05 -2.89 -1.93
N LEU A 80 1.14 -3.63 -1.69
CA LEU A 80 2.09 -4.00 -2.74
C LEU A 80 1.44 -4.91 -3.78
N ILE A 81 0.64 -5.88 -3.33
CA ILE A 81 -0.15 -6.76 -4.19
C ILE A 81 -1.13 -5.94 -5.05
N PHE A 82 -1.88 -5.06 -4.41
CA PHE A 82 -2.85 -4.21 -5.09
C PHE A 82 -2.20 -3.32 -6.14
N LEU A 83 -1.02 -2.75 -5.85
CA LEU A 83 -0.24 -1.99 -6.83
C LEU A 83 0.11 -2.84 -8.06
N ALA A 84 0.57 -4.08 -7.85
CA ALA A 84 0.94 -4.99 -8.93
C ALA A 84 -0.23 -5.31 -9.86
N GLN A 85 -1.45 -5.37 -9.32
CA GLN A 85 -2.65 -5.81 -10.04
C GLN A 85 -3.45 -4.66 -10.64
N TYR A 86 -3.62 -3.57 -9.89
CA TYR A 86 -4.46 -2.45 -10.29
C TYR A 86 -3.84 -1.65 -11.43
N ASP A 87 -2.51 -1.49 -11.42
CA ASP A 87 -1.80 -0.66 -12.38
C ASP A 87 -0.47 -1.29 -12.78
N VAL A 88 -0.56 -2.40 -13.51
CA VAL A 88 0.57 -3.22 -13.95
C VAL A 88 1.68 -2.38 -14.60
N ALA A 89 1.30 -1.43 -15.46
CA ALA A 89 2.26 -0.57 -16.15
C ALA A 89 3.06 0.31 -15.18
N HIS A 90 2.40 0.90 -14.18
CA HIS A 90 3.10 1.67 -13.16
C HIS A 90 3.88 0.77 -12.20
N ALA A 91 3.37 -0.40 -11.84
CA ALA A 91 4.10 -1.36 -11.02
C ALA A 91 5.43 -1.77 -11.68
N GLN A 92 5.40 -2.10 -12.98
CA GLN A 92 6.60 -2.38 -13.78
C GLN A 92 7.52 -1.16 -13.87
N SER A 93 6.97 0.04 -14.05
CA SER A 93 7.77 1.27 -14.05
C SER A 93 8.46 1.50 -12.72
N ILE A 94 7.75 1.33 -11.59
CA ILE A 94 8.31 1.46 -10.24
C ILE A 94 9.43 0.45 -10.04
N LEU A 95 9.22 -0.82 -10.42
CA LEU A 95 10.21 -1.88 -10.35
C LEU A 95 11.45 -1.58 -11.20
N SER A 96 11.28 -0.99 -12.38
CA SER A 96 12.41 -0.57 -13.22
C SER A 96 13.19 0.58 -12.58
N HIS A 97 12.52 1.54 -11.96
CA HIS A 97 13.18 2.66 -11.28
C HIS A 97 13.90 2.21 -9.99
N SER A 98 13.30 1.29 -9.22
CA SER A 98 13.93 0.75 -8.00
C SER A 98 15.21 0.00 -8.30
N ASN A 99 15.32 -0.63 -9.47
CA ASN A 99 16.51 -1.33 -9.95
C ASN A 99 17.51 -0.43 -10.71
N HIS A 100 17.33 0.89 -10.70
CA HIS A 100 18.25 1.79 -11.41
C HIS A 100 19.67 1.69 -10.81
N PRO A 101 20.73 1.51 -11.63
CA PRO A 101 22.09 1.18 -11.12
C PRO A 101 22.72 2.25 -10.22
N LEU A 102 22.31 3.51 -10.37
CA LEU A 102 22.86 4.64 -9.59
C LEU A 102 21.86 5.27 -8.61
N TYR A 103 20.57 5.04 -8.83
CA TYR A 103 19.50 5.78 -8.13
C TYR A 103 18.37 4.83 -7.72
N GLY A 104 18.68 3.54 -7.62
CA GLY A 104 17.76 2.54 -7.14
C GLY A 104 17.39 2.79 -5.69
N PHE A 105 16.34 2.10 -5.24
CA PHE A 105 15.88 2.13 -3.87
C PHE A 105 15.26 0.78 -3.53
N PRO A 106 15.33 0.32 -2.27
CA PRO A 106 14.71 -0.93 -1.86
C PRO A 106 13.19 -0.80 -1.97
N MET A 107 12.58 -1.48 -2.95
CA MET A 107 11.20 -1.18 -3.34
C MET A 107 10.20 -1.59 -2.26
N ALA A 108 10.33 -2.81 -1.73
CA ALA A 108 9.49 -3.35 -0.70
C ALA A 108 9.57 -2.52 0.59
N VAL A 109 10.79 -2.22 1.05
CA VAL A 109 11.04 -1.38 2.23
C VAL A 109 10.45 0.02 2.04
N THR A 110 10.61 0.59 0.84
CA THR A 110 10.00 1.87 0.49
C THR A 110 8.48 1.79 0.54
N GLY A 111 7.88 0.73 -0.01
CA GLY A 111 6.45 0.48 0.05
C GLY A 111 5.94 0.43 1.48
N ILE A 112 6.58 -0.35 2.36
CA ILE A 112 6.22 -0.45 3.78
C ILE A 112 6.29 0.92 4.48
N ASN A 113 7.33 1.71 4.20
CA ASN A 113 7.45 3.08 4.73
C ASN A 113 6.36 4.02 4.21
N LEU A 114 5.99 3.90 2.93
CA LEU A 114 4.89 4.66 2.36
C LEU A 114 3.54 4.24 2.97
N THR A 115 3.32 2.95 3.25
CA THR A 115 2.17 2.45 4.02
C THR A 115 2.09 3.14 5.38
N ALA A 116 3.20 3.22 6.11
CA ALA A 116 3.26 3.91 7.40
C ALA A 116 2.93 5.40 7.28
N LEU A 117 3.46 6.08 6.26
CA LEU A 117 3.15 7.48 5.96
C LEU A 117 1.66 7.69 5.71
N ILE A 118 1.05 6.93 4.79
CA ILE A 118 -0.37 7.13 4.44
C ILE A 118 -1.31 6.73 5.57
N ARG A 119 -0.94 5.74 6.40
CA ARG A 119 -1.63 5.41 7.64
C ARG A 119 -1.61 6.60 8.59
N GLN A 120 -0.45 7.23 8.81
CA GLN A 120 -0.36 8.44 9.62
C GLN A 120 -1.24 9.56 9.06
N LEU A 121 -1.20 9.81 7.74
CA LEU A 121 -2.05 10.81 7.08
C LEU A 121 -3.55 10.53 7.28
N LEU A 122 -3.95 9.26 7.28
CA LEU A 122 -5.32 8.85 7.59
C LEU A 122 -5.70 9.17 9.04
N GLN A 123 -4.82 8.84 10.00
CA GLN A 123 -5.08 9.04 11.43
C GLN A 123 -5.16 10.51 11.83
N ILE A 124 -4.32 11.37 11.25
CA ILE A 124 -4.37 12.83 11.48
C ILE A 124 -5.46 13.53 10.66
N ASN A 125 -6.30 12.77 9.93
CA ASN A 125 -7.36 13.27 9.06
C ASN A 125 -6.90 14.08 7.83
N ALA A 126 -5.63 14.00 7.43
CA ALA A 126 -5.14 14.68 6.23
C ALA A 126 -5.81 14.15 4.95
N LEU A 127 -6.23 12.87 4.93
CA LEU A 127 -6.94 12.27 3.80
C LEU A 127 -8.47 12.50 3.83
N LYS A 128 -9.03 13.08 4.90
CA LYS A 128 -10.48 13.19 5.09
C LYS A 128 -11.18 13.93 3.95
N MET A 129 -10.64 15.09 3.57
CA MET A 129 -11.20 15.89 2.47
C MET A 129 -11.08 15.20 1.13
N HIS A 130 -10.00 14.44 0.89
CA HIS A 130 -9.87 13.62 -0.31
C HIS A 130 -11.04 12.64 -0.39
N PHE A 131 -11.22 11.77 0.62
CA PHE A 131 -12.30 10.78 0.59
C PHE A 131 -13.71 11.38 0.51
N TYR A 132 -13.97 12.51 1.17
CA TYR A 132 -15.29 13.15 1.13
C TYR A 132 -15.60 13.73 -0.25
N ASN A 133 -14.58 14.16 -0.98
CA ASN A 133 -14.74 14.76 -2.30
C ASN A 133 -14.67 13.74 -3.44
N THR A 134 -13.98 12.61 -3.25
CA THR A 134 -13.76 11.62 -4.32
C THR A 134 -14.67 10.40 -4.22
N ILE A 135 -15.20 10.07 -3.03
CA ILE A 135 -16.00 8.86 -2.83
C ILE A 135 -17.47 9.22 -2.58
N SER A 136 -18.34 8.74 -3.47
CA SER A 136 -19.79 8.83 -3.34
C SER A 136 -20.33 7.75 -2.38
N GLY A 137 -20.04 7.90 -1.08
CA GLY A 137 -20.55 6.98 -0.05
C GLY A 137 -19.49 6.59 0.97
N THR A 138 -19.49 5.33 1.38
CA THR A 138 -18.58 4.82 2.42
C THR A 138 -17.22 4.53 1.79
N PRO A 139 -16.12 5.19 2.20
CA PRO A 139 -14.79 4.84 1.73
C PRO A 139 -14.40 3.42 2.19
N THR A 140 -13.74 2.67 1.31
CA THR A 140 -13.32 1.28 1.50
C THR A 140 -11.80 1.15 1.60
N ILE A 141 -11.33 -0.07 1.91
CA ILE A 141 -9.90 -0.37 1.92
C ILE A 141 -9.28 -0.21 0.52
N ASP A 142 -9.97 -0.59 -0.56
CA ASP A 142 -9.53 -0.35 -1.94
C ASP A 142 -9.30 1.13 -2.23
N ASN A 143 -10.16 2.03 -1.72
CA ASN A 143 -9.93 3.46 -1.85
C ASN A 143 -8.64 3.90 -1.16
N PHE A 144 -8.27 3.26 -0.06
CA PHE A 144 -7.00 3.51 0.62
C PHE A 144 -5.81 2.88 -0.12
N HIS A 145 -5.95 1.71 -0.74
CA HIS A 145 -4.95 1.14 -1.64
C HIS A 145 -4.72 2.02 -2.88
N HIS A 146 -5.75 2.67 -3.43
CA HIS A 146 -5.54 3.66 -4.49
C HIS A 146 -4.70 4.85 -4.04
N VAL A 147 -4.89 5.34 -2.80
CA VAL A 147 -4.02 6.39 -2.24
C VAL A 147 -2.58 5.90 -2.16
N PHE A 148 -2.34 4.66 -1.74
CA PHE A 148 -1.01 4.04 -1.76
C PHE A 148 -0.38 4.09 -3.15
N CYS A 149 -1.09 3.60 -4.18
CA CYS A 149 -0.59 3.61 -5.55
C CYS A 149 -0.22 5.02 -6.02
N GLN A 150 -1.05 6.03 -5.73
CA GLN A 150 -0.77 7.41 -6.11
C GLN A 150 0.44 7.98 -5.36
N VAL A 151 0.56 7.73 -4.06
CA VAL A 151 1.69 8.19 -3.25
C VAL A 151 3.00 7.52 -3.70
N PHE A 152 2.98 6.23 -4.06
CA PHE A 152 4.15 5.55 -4.61
C PHE A 152 4.60 6.18 -5.94
N LYS A 153 3.67 6.47 -6.86
CA LYS A 153 3.98 7.17 -8.11
C LYS A 153 4.63 8.54 -7.84
N LEU A 154 4.09 9.31 -6.90
CA LEU A 154 4.64 10.60 -6.51
C LEU A 154 6.04 10.46 -5.90
N PHE A 155 6.26 9.43 -5.09
CA PHE A 155 7.58 9.11 -4.56
C PHE A 155 8.57 8.83 -5.69
N CYS A 156 8.25 7.94 -6.64
CA CYS A 156 9.15 7.63 -7.75
C CYS A 156 9.49 8.87 -8.59
N ALA A 157 8.49 9.69 -8.92
CA ALA A 157 8.71 10.94 -9.65
C ALA A 157 9.62 11.90 -8.86
N PHE A 158 9.42 12.00 -7.54
CA PHE A 158 10.27 12.82 -6.67
C PHE A 158 11.71 12.29 -6.60
N TRP A 159 11.88 10.98 -6.40
CA TRP A 159 13.17 10.30 -6.27
C TRP A 159 14.00 10.43 -7.54
N THR A 160 13.42 10.13 -8.71
CA THR A 160 14.04 10.28 -10.02
C THR A 160 14.49 11.71 -10.30
N ARG A 161 13.68 12.71 -9.90
CA ARG A 161 14.04 14.12 -10.05
C ARG A 161 15.17 14.53 -9.11
N LYS A 162 15.18 14.01 -7.88
CA LYS A 162 16.18 14.35 -6.87
C LYS A 162 17.57 13.79 -7.19
N LYS A 163 17.65 12.66 -7.90
CA LYS A 163 18.92 11.94 -8.16
C LYS A 163 19.78 11.84 -6.89
N PRO A 164 19.25 11.23 -5.82
CA PRO A 164 19.94 11.19 -4.54
C PRO A 164 21.30 10.50 -4.68
N GLU A 165 22.29 10.99 -3.94
CA GLU A 165 23.59 10.35 -3.84
C GLU A 165 23.46 9.01 -3.10
N LEU A 166 24.23 8.02 -3.53
CA LEU A 166 24.24 6.70 -2.93
C LEU A 166 24.80 6.81 -1.50
N VAL A 167 23.95 6.56 -0.51
CA VAL A 167 24.38 6.41 0.89
C VAL A 167 24.71 4.92 1.07
N TYR A 168 25.99 4.57 0.86
CA TYR A 168 26.55 3.27 1.24
C TYR A 168 26.92 3.23 2.72
#